data_AF-A0A180H031-F1
#
_entry.id   AF-A0A180H031-F1
#
_cell.length_a   1.000
_cell.length_b   1.000
_cell.length_c   1.000
_cell.angle_alpha   90.00
_cell.angle_beta   90.00
_cell.angle_gamma   90.00
#
_symmetry.space_group_name_H-M   'P 1'
#
loop_
_entity.id
_entity.type
_entity.pdbx_description
1 polymer ?
#
loop_
_entity_poly.entity_id
_entity_poly.type
_entity_poly.pdbx_seq_one_letter_code
_entity_poly.pdbx_strand_id
1 'polypeptide(L)'
;MRFDFRTSVTVLVVLIPFSWALEKSPASHHALESRSTDDEGWFDLSVSFRMKREESSSSPLQKRSEFPASTPVILKRSPETGKLVLPRSLSEALTMASQVPEIVKRSLQRRTALARRAMRVIITWYDGHDLLKPACFDESTKWAPTDDSMVAAVTIDWAGKPRCGSFVRIEHLSDPTKHIVVRIADECGGCPPKIAHIDLTVGAFKKLYDKDVGEVGGLKAKVVPCPREIEKDWSKEVIDTYGPKETINIS
;
A
#
# COMPACT_ATOMS: atom_id res chain seq x y z
N MET A 1 -6.39 56.09 -27.74
CA MET A 1 -5.71 55.32 -28.82
C MET A 1 -5.37 53.95 -28.27
N ARG A 2 -5.87 52.88 -28.92
CA ARG A 2 -5.45 51.50 -28.64
C ARG A 2 -4.06 51.30 -29.25
N PHE A 3 -3.12 50.76 -28.48
CA PHE A 3 -1.87 50.21 -29.00
C PHE A 3 -1.87 48.71 -28.70
N ASP A 4 -2.00 47.91 -29.76
CA ASP A 4 -1.74 46.48 -29.75
C ASP A 4 -0.24 46.24 -29.57
N PHE A 5 0.16 45.48 -28.54
CA PHE A 5 1.47 44.85 -28.49
C PHE A 5 1.30 43.34 -28.63
N ARG A 6 1.57 42.85 -29.84
CA ARG A 6 1.77 41.42 -30.10
C ARG A 6 3.13 41.03 -29.55
N THR A 7 3.16 40.30 -28.43
CA THR A 7 4.35 39.59 -27.96
C THR A 7 4.45 38.25 -28.67
N SER A 8 5.41 38.14 -29.59
CA SER A 8 5.79 36.88 -30.24
C SER A 8 6.52 35.99 -29.24
N VAL A 9 5.98 34.79 -29.00
CA VAL A 9 6.63 33.72 -28.24
C VAL A 9 7.61 33.00 -29.16
N THR A 10 8.90 33.15 -28.92
CA THR A 10 9.93 32.32 -29.56
C THR A 10 10.22 31.13 -28.66
N VAL A 11 9.77 29.93 -29.05
CA VAL A 11 10.08 28.67 -28.39
C VAL A 11 11.48 28.23 -28.83
N LEU A 12 12.48 28.37 -27.97
CA LEU A 12 13.80 27.79 -28.20
C LEU A 12 13.81 26.38 -27.61
N VAL A 13 13.64 25.36 -28.46
CA VAL A 13 13.84 23.95 -28.09
C VAL A 13 15.33 23.66 -28.15
N VAL A 14 15.99 23.57 -26.99
CA VAL A 14 17.35 23.03 -26.91
C VAL A 14 17.26 21.51 -26.94
N LEU A 15 17.44 20.94 -28.13
CA LEU A 15 17.73 19.51 -28.30
C LEU A 15 19.21 19.31 -27.96
N ILE A 16 19.50 18.64 -26.85
CA ILE A 16 20.84 18.12 -26.60
C ILE A 16 20.99 16.85 -27.46
N PRO A 17 21.93 16.79 -28.42
CA PRO A 17 22.18 15.59 -29.18
C PRO A 17 23.10 14.70 -28.35
N PHE A 18 22.57 13.58 -27.83
CA PHE A 18 23.42 12.43 -27.53
C PHE A 18 23.41 11.53 -28.76
N SER A 19 24.41 11.69 -29.61
CA SER A 19 24.80 10.70 -30.60
C SER A 19 26.06 10.00 -30.14
N TRP A 20 26.09 8.69 -30.41
CA TRP A 20 27.13 7.67 -30.19
C TRP A 20 26.90 6.87 -28.90
N ALA A 21 26.67 5.56 -28.91
CA ALA A 21 27.01 4.56 -29.91
C ALA A 21 25.83 3.59 -30.19
N LEU A 22 25.73 3.24 -31.46
CA LEU A 22 24.82 2.28 -32.07
C LEU A 22 25.70 1.16 -32.62
N GLU A 23 25.57 -0.07 -32.12
CA GLU A 23 25.94 -1.33 -32.80
C GLU A 23 25.50 -2.49 -31.88
N LYS A 24 24.67 -3.48 -32.24
CA LYS A 24 24.22 -4.00 -33.54
C LYS A 24 22.74 -4.42 -33.46
N SER A 25 22.02 -4.24 -34.56
CA SER A 25 20.73 -4.88 -34.88
C SER A 25 20.95 -6.36 -35.31
N PRO A 26 19.97 -7.29 -35.25
CA PRO A 26 18.66 -7.10 -35.89
C PRO A 26 17.41 -7.59 -35.14
N ALA A 27 16.31 -7.03 -35.63
CA ALA A 27 14.91 -7.21 -35.34
C ALA A 27 14.44 -8.62 -34.90
N SER A 28 13.53 -8.63 -33.94
CA SER A 28 12.26 -9.32 -34.13
C SER A 28 11.13 -8.48 -33.55
N HIS A 29 10.13 -8.21 -34.38
CA HIS A 29 8.83 -7.72 -33.94
C HIS A 29 8.25 -8.76 -32.98
N HIS A 30 8.10 -8.42 -31.71
CA HIS A 30 7.06 -9.00 -30.89
C HIS A 30 6.27 -7.88 -30.23
N ALA A 31 4.97 -8.04 -30.40
CA ALA A 31 3.88 -7.20 -29.97
C ALA A 31 4.12 -6.49 -28.63
N LEU A 32 3.52 -5.31 -28.51
CA LEU A 32 2.81 -4.89 -27.31
C LEU A 32 1.98 -6.08 -26.81
N GLU A 33 2.62 -6.92 -26.02
CA GLU A 33 2.02 -8.11 -25.46
C GLU A 33 1.11 -7.62 -24.36
N SER A 34 -0.19 -7.59 -24.67
CA SER A 34 -1.24 -7.63 -23.68
C SER A 34 -0.99 -8.85 -22.79
N ARG A 35 -0.25 -8.65 -21.70
CA ARG A 35 0.07 -9.71 -20.75
C ARG A 35 -1.03 -9.80 -19.70
N SER A 36 -1.86 -10.82 -19.93
CA SER A 36 -2.62 -11.65 -18.98
C SER A 36 -3.00 -11.03 -17.64
N THR A 37 -4.29 -10.78 -17.49
CA THR A 37 -5.02 -10.98 -16.23
C THR A 37 -4.72 -12.36 -15.66
N ASP A 38 -4.44 -12.46 -14.36
CA ASP A 38 -4.82 -13.56 -13.44
C ASP A 38 -4.62 -13.09 -11.97
N ASP A 39 -5.26 -13.79 -11.02
CA ASP A 39 -5.89 -13.31 -9.79
C ASP A 39 -5.01 -12.65 -8.68
N GLU A 40 -5.50 -11.50 -8.14
CA GLU A 40 -4.98 -10.69 -7.01
C GLU A 40 -4.05 -9.49 -7.31
N GLY A 41 -4.14 -8.94 -8.52
CA GLY A 41 -3.30 -7.85 -9.04
C GLY A 41 -3.16 -6.53 -8.23
N TRP A 42 -1.91 -6.07 -8.13
CA TRP A 42 -1.55 -4.74 -7.66
C TRP A 42 -0.52 -4.07 -8.58
N PHE A 43 -0.86 -2.85 -9.02
CA PHE A 43 0.06 -1.91 -9.63
C PHE A 43 -0.13 -0.56 -8.95
N ASP A 44 0.95 0.01 -8.41
CA ASP A 44 0.97 1.39 -7.90
C ASP A 44 1.42 2.32 -9.02
N LEU A 45 0.62 3.33 -9.32
CA LEU A 45 0.91 4.36 -10.32
C LEU A 45 0.68 5.71 -9.65
N SER A 46 1.63 6.10 -8.80
CA SER A 46 1.68 7.41 -8.17
C SER A 46 2.37 8.41 -9.12
N VAL A 47 1.57 9.14 -9.89
CA VAL A 47 2.08 10.26 -10.73
C VAL A 47 2.16 11.52 -9.88
N SER A 48 3.38 11.91 -9.48
CA SER A 48 3.63 13.15 -8.75
C SER A 48 3.94 14.29 -9.74
N PHE A 49 3.13 15.35 -9.75
CA PHE A 49 3.43 16.56 -10.52
C PHE A 49 4.31 17.51 -9.68
N ARG A 50 5.52 17.82 -10.17
CA ARG A 50 6.33 18.94 -9.63
C ARG A 50 6.11 20.17 -10.52
N MET A 51 5.43 21.19 -10.01
CA MET A 51 5.43 22.52 -10.63
C MET A 51 6.64 23.32 -10.13
N LYS A 52 7.45 23.84 -11.04
CA LYS A 52 8.57 24.73 -10.72
C LYS A 52 8.01 26.13 -10.44
N ARG A 53 8.16 26.60 -9.19
CA ARG A 53 7.84 27.99 -8.79
C ARG A 53 8.92 28.91 -9.36
N GLU A 54 8.52 30.00 -10.01
CA GLU A 54 9.46 31.09 -10.36
C GLU A 54 9.83 31.86 -9.09
N GLU A 55 11.14 32.03 -8.86
CA GLU A 55 11.70 32.83 -7.78
C GLU A 55 11.53 34.32 -8.08
N SER A 56 10.53 34.95 -7.48
CA SER A 56 10.56 36.40 -7.21
C SER A 56 9.62 36.72 -6.05
N SER A 57 10.13 36.57 -4.82
CA SER A 57 9.84 37.43 -3.65
C SER A 57 10.23 36.73 -2.36
N SER A 58 11.04 37.42 -1.56
CA SER A 58 11.46 37.05 -0.21
C SER A 58 10.25 36.94 0.73
N SER A 59 10.02 35.77 1.33
CA SER A 59 9.22 35.63 2.55
C SER A 59 9.67 34.41 3.38
N PRO A 60 9.65 34.48 4.72
CA PRO A 60 10.31 33.51 5.57
C PRO A 60 9.53 32.20 5.67
N LEU A 61 10.30 31.11 5.68
CA LEU A 61 9.86 29.72 5.78
C LEU A 61 8.81 29.48 6.86
N GLN A 62 7.57 29.22 6.44
CA GLN A 62 6.56 28.58 7.29
C GLN A 62 6.44 27.11 6.88
N LYS A 63 6.89 26.22 7.76
CA LYS A 63 6.75 24.77 7.66
C LYS A 63 5.28 24.40 7.88
N ARG A 64 4.52 24.16 6.81
CA ARG A 64 3.14 23.63 6.83
C ARG A 64 2.86 23.06 5.42
N SER A 65 2.34 21.86 5.18
CA SER A 65 1.69 20.82 5.98
C SER A 65 2.00 19.45 5.36
N GLU A 66 1.81 18.41 6.15
CA GLU A 66 1.66 17.01 5.74
C GLU A 66 0.86 16.87 4.43
N PHE A 67 1.44 16.09 3.51
CA PHE A 67 0.84 15.41 2.36
C PHE A 67 -0.40 16.07 1.74
N PRO A 68 -0.29 16.79 0.59
CA PRO A 68 -1.48 17.05 -0.19
C PRO A 68 -2.07 15.72 -0.61
N ALA A 69 -3.32 15.48 -0.22
CA ALA A 69 -4.10 14.31 -0.62
C ALA A 69 -3.93 14.11 -2.13
N SER A 70 -3.32 12.99 -2.51
CA SER A 70 -3.11 12.64 -3.91
C SER A 70 -4.47 12.38 -4.53
N THR A 71 -5.06 13.40 -5.16
CA THR A 71 -6.29 13.22 -5.92
C THR A 71 -5.92 12.55 -7.25
N PRO A 72 -6.40 11.33 -7.49
CA PRO A 72 -6.10 10.60 -8.70
C PRO A 72 -6.79 11.25 -9.90
N VAL A 73 -6.01 11.75 -10.86
CA VAL A 73 -6.52 12.34 -12.11
C VAL A 73 -6.38 11.32 -13.22
N ILE A 74 -7.49 11.03 -13.89
CA ILE A 74 -7.52 10.09 -15.01
C ILE A 74 -7.14 10.84 -16.29
N LEU A 75 -6.00 10.50 -16.87
CA LEU A 75 -5.52 11.12 -18.11
C LEU A 75 -6.17 10.42 -19.32
N LYS A 76 -6.92 11.18 -20.11
CA LYS A 76 -7.57 10.71 -21.34
C LYS A 76 -6.53 10.63 -22.47
N ARG A 77 -6.61 9.61 -23.32
CA ARG A 77 -5.78 9.51 -24.52
C ARG A 77 -6.51 10.19 -25.69
N SER A 78 -5.82 11.02 -26.45
CA SER A 78 -6.37 11.64 -27.66
C SER A 78 -6.67 10.53 -28.67
N PRO A 79 -7.91 10.43 -29.18
CA PRO A 79 -8.30 9.40 -30.13
C PRO A 79 -7.58 9.54 -31.49
N GLU A 80 -7.13 10.75 -31.82
CA GLU A 80 -6.45 11.05 -33.08
C GLU A 80 -4.95 10.75 -33.04
N THR A 81 -4.31 10.97 -31.88
CA THR A 81 -2.84 10.93 -31.77
C THR A 81 -2.31 9.82 -30.86
N GLY A 82 -3.19 9.16 -30.09
CA GLY A 82 -2.79 8.16 -29.10
C GLY A 82 -1.92 8.74 -27.96
N LYS A 83 -1.74 10.06 -27.87
CA LYS A 83 -0.98 10.72 -26.80
C LYS A 83 -1.86 11.02 -25.60
N LEU A 84 -1.25 11.02 -24.42
CA LEU A 84 -1.94 11.42 -23.18
C LEU A 84 -2.27 12.92 -23.24
N VAL A 85 -3.54 13.25 -23.00
CA VAL A 85 -4.02 14.63 -22.90
C VAL A 85 -3.77 15.11 -21.47
N LEU A 86 -2.82 16.02 -21.33
CA LEU A 86 -2.48 16.67 -20.07
C LEU A 86 -3.27 17.97 -19.94
N PRO A 87 -3.90 18.25 -18.78
CA PRO A 87 -4.63 19.48 -18.57
C PRO A 87 -3.66 20.67 -18.58
N ARG A 88 -4.02 21.75 -19.26
CA ARG A 88 -3.21 22.99 -19.35
C ARG A 88 -3.52 23.95 -18.21
N SER A 89 -4.61 23.72 -17.46
CA SER A 89 -5.03 24.53 -16.31
C SER A 89 -5.80 23.71 -15.26
N LEU A 90 -5.96 24.25 -14.05
CA LEU A 90 -6.74 23.64 -12.98
C LEU A 90 -8.24 23.53 -13.33
N SER A 91 -8.79 24.52 -14.02
CA SER A 91 -10.18 24.48 -14.49
C SER A 91 -10.42 23.38 -15.52
N GLU A 92 -9.45 23.14 -16.40
CA GLU A 92 -9.46 22.03 -17.35
C GLU A 92 -9.33 20.68 -16.63
N ALA A 93 -8.48 20.59 -15.60
CA ALA A 93 -8.40 19.38 -14.79
C ALA A 93 -9.71 19.05 -14.04
N LEU A 94 -10.39 20.07 -13.49
CA LEU A 94 -11.68 19.91 -12.80
C LEU A 94 -12.80 19.49 -13.75
N THR A 95 -12.85 20.04 -14.95
CA THR A 95 -13.82 19.65 -15.99
C THR A 95 -13.53 18.26 -16.56
N MET A 96 -12.26 17.87 -16.69
CA MET A 96 -11.89 16.49 -17.02
C MET A 96 -12.27 15.51 -15.91
N ALA A 97 -12.13 15.90 -14.64
CA ALA A 97 -12.52 15.09 -13.49
C ALA A 97 -14.05 14.93 -13.37
N SER A 98 -14.84 15.94 -13.73
CA SER A 98 -16.31 15.87 -13.71
C SER A 98 -16.87 14.94 -14.80
N GLN A 99 -16.13 14.77 -15.91
CA GLN A 99 -16.48 13.87 -17.02
C GLN A 99 -16.02 12.42 -16.80
N VAL A 100 -15.40 12.09 -15.67
CA VAL A 100 -15.00 10.72 -15.36
C VAL A 100 -16.24 9.85 -15.16
N PRO A 101 -16.43 8.77 -15.94
CA PRO A 101 -17.57 7.88 -15.77
C PRO A 101 -17.57 7.26 -14.36
N GLU A 102 -18.76 7.12 -13.78
CA GLU A 102 -18.93 6.68 -12.39
C GLU A 102 -18.32 5.28 -12.11
N ILE A 103 -18.33 4.40 -13.11
CA ILE A 103 -17.67 3.09 -13.04
C ILE A 103 -16.16 3.21 -12.80
N VAL A 104 -15.53 4.22 -13.39
CA VAL A 104 -14.10 4.46 -13.25
C VAL A 104 -13.79 5.09 -11.89
N LYS A 105 -14.63 6.02 -11.40
CA LYS A 105 -14.53 6.54 -10.03
C LYS A 105 -14.63 5.42 -8.99
N ARG A 106 -15.61 4.52 -9.12
CA ARG A 106 -15.78 3.36 -8.22
C ARG A 106 -14.59 2.41 -8.28
N SER A 107 -14.09 2.10 -9.47
CA SER A 107 -12.89 1.29 -9.65
C SER A 107 -11.68 1.90 -8.94
N LEU A 108 -11.54 3.22 -9.05
CA LEU A 108 -10.42 3.95 -8.48
C LEU A 108 -10.55 4.12 -6.96
N GLN A 109 -11.75 4.37 -6.43
CA GLN A 109 -12.06 4.33 -5.00
C GLN A 109 -11.76 2.95 -4.40
N ARG A 110 -12.16 1.88 -5.10
CA ARG A 110 -11.82 0.51 -4.70
C ARG A 110 -10.31 0.34 -4.63
N ARG A 111 -9.57 0.68 -5.70
CA ARG A 111 -8.10 0.59 -5.76
C ARG A 111 -7.38 1.38 -4.67
N THR A 112 -7.85 2.60 -4.39
CA THR A 112 -7.27 3.44 -3.34
C THR A 112 -7.56 2.91 -1.95
N ALA A 113 -8.79 2.46 -1.67
CA ALA A 113 -9.12 1.79 -0.40
C ALA A 113 -8.30 0.51 -0.18
N LEU A 114 -8.09 -0.20 -1.28
CA LEU A 114 -7.25 -1.38 -1.37
C LEU A 114 -5.78 -1.04 -1.08
N ALA A 115 -5.20 -0.02 -1.71
CA ALA A 115 -3.81 0.40 -1.48
C ALA A 115 -3.60 0.85 -0.03
N ARG A 116 -4.61 1.46 0.60
CA ARG A 116 -4.57 1.83 2.02
C ARG A 116 -4.53 0.64 2.99
N ARG A 117 -4.89 -0.56 2.53
CA ARG A 117 -4.77 -1.79 3.33
C ARG A 117 -3.42 -2.47 3.15
N ALA A 118 -2.66 -2.10 2.12
CA ALA A 118 -1.32 -2.62 1.87
C ALA A 118 -0.29 -1.78 2.63
N MET A 119 0.73 -2.45 3.16
CA MET A 119 1.72 -1.86 4.05
C MET A 119 3.06 -2.56 3.88
N ARG A 120 4.14 -1.82 4.15
CA ARG A 120 5.48 -2.38 4.33
C ARG A 120 5.73 -2.55 5.81
N VAL A 121 6.09 -3.75 6.22
CA VAL A 121 6.22 -4.09 7.64
C VAL A 121 7.59 -4.69 7.96
N ILE A 122 7.96 -4.58 9.22
CA ILE A 122 8.98 -5.41 9.86
C ILE A 122 8.24 -6.52 10.60
N ILE A 123 8.77 -7.74 10.55
CA ILE A 123 8.28 -8.86 11.34
C ILE A 123 9.37 -9.40 12.26
N THR A 124 8.98 -9.77 13.47
CA THR A 124 9.76 -10.56 14.43
C THR A 124 8.91 -11.73 14.92
N TRP A 125 9.40 -12.47 15.91
CA TRP A 125 8.59 -13.48 16.57
C TRP A 125 8.73 -13.47 18.10
N TYR A 126 7.70 -14.02 18.75
CA TYR A 126 7.64 -14.32 20.19
C TYR A 126 7.13 -15.77 20.40
N ASP A 127 7.44 -16.37 21.55
CA ASP A 127 6.90 -17.68 21.90
C ASP A 127 5.47 -17.50 22.45
N GLY A 128 4.52 -18.37 22.10
CA GLY A 128 3.10 -18.15 22.41
C GLY A 128 2.82 -18.00 23.91
N HIS A 129 3.62 -18.66 24.74
CA HIS A 129 3.58 -18.57 26.20
C HIS A 129 3.98 -17.21 26.77
N ASP A 130 4.65 -16.36 25.99
CA ASP A 130 5.01 -14.99 26.40
C ASP A 130 3.79 -14.07 26.46
N LEU A 131 2.66 -14.49 25.86
CA LEU A 131 1.45 -13.69 25.76
C LEU A 131 0.24 -14.39 26.40
N LEU A 132 0.19 -14.40 27.73
CA LEU A 132 -0.89 -15.06 28.48
C LEU A 132 -2.20 -14.25 28.53
N LYS A 133 -2.15 -12.96 28.19
CA LYS A 133 -3.30 -12.03 28.23
C LYS A 133 -3.28 -11.09 27.02
N PRO A 134 -3.59 -11.62 25.82
CA PRO A 134 -3.64 -10.81 24.61
C PRO A 134 -4.62 -9.63 24.72
N ALA A 135 -4.17 -8.43 24.36
CA ALA A 135 -4.90 -7.18 24.55
C ALA A 135 -6.21 -7.09 23.77
N CYS A 136 -6.37 -7.85 22.67
CA CYS A 136 -7.59 -7.82 21.87
C CYS A 136 -8.77 -8.59 22.47
N PHE A 137 -8.61 -9.22 23.63
CA PHE A 137 -9.66 -10.00 24.27
C PHE A 137 -9.96 -9.49 25.68
N ASP A 138 -11.20 -9.67 26.11
CA ASP A 138 -11.60 -9.37 27.48
C ASP A 138 -10.86 -10.30 28.45
N GLU A 139 -10.51 -9.82 29.65
CA GLU A 139 -9.79 -10.64 30.64
C GLU A 139 -10.55 -11.91 31.06
N SER A 140 -11.88 -11.93 30.93
CA SER A 140 -12.69 -13.12 31.16
C SER A 140 -12.52 -14.19 30.09
N THR A 141 -12.03 -13.81 28.91
CA THR A 141 -11.68 -14.70 27.80
C THR A 141 -10.37 -15.39 28.14
N LYS A 142 -10.45 -16.53 28.84
CA LYS A 142 -9.30 -17.35 29.29
C LYS A 142 -8.61 -18.06 28.11
N TRP A 143 -8.10 -17.30 27.16
CA TRP A 143 -7.40 -17.79 25.98
C TRP A 143 -6.06 -17.08 25.83
N ALA A 144 -5.04 -17.86 25.46
CA ALA A 144 -3.71 -17.39 25.13
C ALA A 144 -3.21 -18.16 23.90
N PRO A 145 -2.44 -17.52 23.00
CA PRO A 145 -1.82 -18.21 21.89
C PRO A 145 -0.81 -19.27 22.36
N THR A 146 -0.58 -20.23 21.49
CA THR A 146 0.50 -21.22 21.60
C THR A 146 1.52 -20.99 20.48
N ASP A 147 2.60 -21.77 20.51
CA ASP A 147 3.59 -21.76 19.43
C ASP A 147 3.02 -22.22 18.08
N ASP A 148 1.85 -22.86 18.06
CA ASP A 148 1.17 -23.30 16.83
C ASP A 148 0.10 -22.32 16.35
N SER A 149 -0.22 -21.28 17.13
CA SER A 149 -1.19 -20.28 16.74
C SER A 149 -0.74 -19.48 15.50
N MET A 150 -1.71 -18.96 14.75
CA MET A 150 -1.52 -18.07 13.60
C MET A 150 -1.98 -16.66 13.95
N VAL A 151 -1.41 -16.12 15.04
CA VAL A 151 -1.73 -14.77 15.52
C VAL A 151 -0.48 -13.89 15.60
N ALA A 152 -0.74 -12.59 15.72
CA ALA A 152 0.29 -11.56 15.77
C ALA A 152 -0.09 -10.41 16.71
N ALA A 153 0.94 -9.74 17.23
CA ALA A 153 0.86 -8.48 17.94
C ALA A 153 1.34 -7.33 17.04
N VAL A 154 0.69 -6.18 17.08
CA VAL A 154 1.08 -5.00 16.29
C VAL A 154 1.63 -3.89 17.18
N THR A 155 2.59 -3.10 16.70
CA THR A 155 3.08 -1.92 17.47
C THR A 155 1.93 -1.08 17.99
N ILE A 156 1.98 -0.72 19.28
CA ILE A 156 0.97 0.11 19.95
C ILE A 156 0.80 1.46 19.22
N ASP A 157 1.88 2.23 19.10
CA ASP A 157 1.90 3.53 18.42
C ASP A 157 2.24 3.36 16.93
N TRP A 158 1.30 2.89 16.12
CA TRP A 158 1.46 2.85 14.66
C TRP A 158 0.23 3.40 13.94
N ALA A 159 0.43 4.48 13.19
CA ALA A 159 -0.61 5.10 12.38
C ALA A 159 -1.11 4.14 11.29
N GLY A 160 -2.40 3.79 11.37
CA GLY A 160 -3.04 2.87 10.42
C GLY A 160 -2.76 1.39 10.71
N LYS A 161 -2.35 1.05 11.94
CA LYS A 161 -2.22 -0.34 12.37
C LYS A 161 -3.50 -1.14 12.12
N PRO A 162 -3.40 -2.41 11.71
CA PRO A 162 -4.52 -3.33 11.68
C PRO A 162 -5.23 -3.39 13.05
N ARG A 163 -6.56 -3.41 13.04
CA ARG A 163 -7.36 -3.48 14.27
C ARG A 163 -7.35 -4.89 14.84
N CYS A 164 -7.65 -5.00 16.13
CA CYS A 164 -7.97 -6.28 16.77
C CYS A 164 -8.95 -7.12 15.95
N GLY A 165 -8.65 -8.40 15.85
CA GLY A 165 -9.43 -9.37 15.10
C GLY A 165 -9.26 -9.32 13.58
N SER A 166 -8.54 -8.33 13.04
CA SER A 166 -8.27 -8.24 11.60
C SER A 166 -7.36 -9.38 11.15
N PHE A 167 -7.59 -9.88 9.94
CA PHE A 167 -6.68 -10.81 9.28
C PHE A 167 -5.69 -10.05 8.40
N VAL A 168 -4.41 -10.41 8.51
CA VAL A 168 -3.32 -9.81 7.75
C VAL A 168 -2.62 -10.90 6.97
N ARG A 169 -2.60 -10.74 5.64
CA ARG A 169 -1.77 -11.55 4.75
C ARG A 169 -0.38 -10.95 4.71
N ILE A 170 0.66 -11.75 4.93
CA ILE A 170 2.07 -11.34 4.88
C ILE A 170 2.80 -12.22 3.86
N GLU A 171 3.49 -11.59 2.93
CA GLU A 171 4.24 -12.26 1.85
C GLU A 171 5.72 -12.35 2.21
N HIS A 172 6.32 -13.50 1.90
CA HIS A 172 7.77 -13.67 1.98
C HIS A 172 8.46 -12.67 1.02
N LEU A 173 9.61 -12.14 1.44
CA LEU A 173 10.25 -11.00 0.79
C LEU A 173 10.72 -11.33 -0.63
N SER A 174 11.29 -12.53 -0.79
CA SER A 174 11.86 -13.00 -2.06
C SER A 174 10.91 -13.86 -2.88
N ASP A 175 9.80 -14.33 -2.30
CA ASP A 175 8.87 -15.25 -2.94
C ASP A 175 7.42 -14.87 -2.61
N PRO A 176 6.73 -14.13 -3.48
CA PRO A 176 5.35 -13.70 -3.22
C PRO A 176 4.34 -14.86 -3.20
N THR A 177 4.71 -16.04 -3.70
CA THR A 177 3.86 -17.24 -3.62
C THR A 177 3.84 -17.82 -2.20
N LYS A 178 4.95 -17.67 -1.46
CA LYS A 178 5.04 -18.04 -0.05
C LYS A 178 4.48 -16.93 0.83
N HIS A 179 3.37 -17.21 1.51
CA HIS A 179 2.67 -16.23 2.32
C HIS A 179 1.93 -16.91 3.48
N ILE A 180 1.61 -16.13 4.50
CA ILE A 180 0.76 -16.54 5.62
C ILE A 180 -0.41 -15.58 5.77
N VAL A 181 -1.45 -16.04 6.46
CA VAL A 181 -2.52 -15.21 6.97
C VAL A 181 -2.54 -15.38 8.47
N VAL A 182 -2.43 -14.27 9.19
CA VAL A 182 -2.45 -14.23 10.66
C VAL A 182 -3.57 -13.32 11.14
N ARG A 183 -4.04 -13.53 12.37
CA ARG A 183 -5.01 -12.64 13.00
C ARG A 183 -4.36 -11.76 14.05
N ILE A 184 -4.75 -10.49 14.10
CA ILE A 184 -4.28 -9.58 15.14
C ILE A 184 -4.98 -9.89 16.44
N ALA A 185 -4.20 -10.38 17.40
CA ALA A 185 -4.66 -10.80 18.72
C ALA A 185 -4.17 -9.88 19.83
N ASP A 186 -3.18 -9.03 19.57
CA ASP A 186 -2.51 -8.27 20.63
C ASP A 186 -1.80 -7.01 20.14
N GLU A 187 -1.29 -6.23 21.08
CA GLU A 187 -0.43 -5.07 20.83
C GLU A 187 0.97 -5.28 21.41
N CYS A 188 1.99 -5.10 20.56
CA CYS A 188 3.38 -5.27 20.93
C CYS A 188 3.90 -4.03 21.68
N GLY A 189 4.04 -4.15 23.00
CA GLY A 189 4.62 -3.11 23.86
C GLY A 189 6.15 -2.98 23.77
N GLY A 190 6.84 -4.04 23.33
CA GLY A 190 8.29 -4.04 23.12
C GLY A 190 8.72 -3.51 21.74
N CYS A 191 7.78 -3.39 20.79
CA CYS A 191 8.09 -2.98 19.42
C CYS A 191 8.36 -1.48 19.35
N PRO A 192 9.30 -1.03 18.49
CA PRO A 192 9.60 0.40 18.35
C PRO A 192 8.36 1.20 17.91
N PRO A 193 8.06 2.34 18.58
CA PRO A 193 6.91 3.17 18.24
C PRO A 193 7.10 3.81 16.85
N LYS A 194 5.97 4.12 16.21
CA LYS A 194 5.83 4.75 14.89
C LYS A 194 6.34 3.91 13.71
N ILE A 195 6.69 2.65 13.97
CA ILE A 195 7.11 1.69 12.96
C ILE A 195 5.99 0.67 12.76
N ALA A 196 5.76 0.31 11.50
CA ALA A 196 4.85 -0.77 11.13
C ALA A 196 5.51 -2.12 11.43
N HIS A 197 5.41 -2.56 12.69
CA HIS A 197 5.95 -3.84 13.17
C HIS A 197 4.79 -4.80 13.46
N ILE A 198 4.93 -6.03 12.99
CA ILE A 198 4.05 -7.15 13.33
C ILE A 198 4.90 -8.24 13.98
N ASP A 199 4.73 -8.45 15.28
CA ASP A 199 5.41 -9.51 16.03
C ASP A 199 4.56 -10.79 15.95
N LEU A 200 5.13 -11.87 15.43
CA LEU A 200 4.41 -13.09 15.10
C LEU A 200 4.60 -14.14 16.20
N THR A 201 3.59 -14.97 16.43
CA THR A 201 3.84 -16.27 17.09
C THR A 201 4.89 -17.06 16.33
N VAL A 202 5.73 -17.81 17.05
CA VAL A 202 6.85 -18.57 16.44
C VAL A 202 6.39 -19.52 15.33
N GLY A 203 5.22 -20.17 15.46
CA GLY A 203 4.66 -21.03 14.41
C GLY A 203 4.25 -20.28 13.15
N ALA A 204 3.70 -19.07 13.29
CA ALA A 204 3.41 -18.21 12.16
C ALA A 204 4.69 -17.73 11.47
N PHE A 205 5.70 -17.31 12.24
CA PHE A 205 6.98 -16.85 11.69
C PHE A 205 7.71 -17.95 10.92
N LYS A 206 7.77 -19.16 11.49
CA LYS A 206 8.43 -20.34 10.89
C LYS A 206 7.85 -20.76 9.54
N LYS A 207 6.60 -20.38 9.25
CA LYS A 207 6.01 -20.59 7.92
C LYS A 207 6.57 -19.65 6.86
N LEU A 208 7.19 -18.53 7.24
CA LEU A 208 7.88 -17.62 6.33
C LEU A 208 9.41 -17.77 6.38
N TYR A 209 10.01 -17.75 7.57
CA TYR A 209 11.46 -17.74 7.79
C TYR A 209 11.87 -18.63 8.95
N ASP A 210 13.11 -19.12 8.97
CA ASP A 210 13.64 -19.86 10.11
C ASP A 210 13.76 -18.95 11.34
N LYS A 211 13.52 -19.50 12.54
CA LYS A 211 13.51 -18.78 13.83
C LYS A 211 14.79 -17.94 14.03
N ASP A 212 15.92 -18.47 13.58
CA ASP A 212 17.26 -17.91 13.71
C ASP A 212 17.46 -16.60 12.93
N VAL A 213 16.58 -16.30 11.97
CA VAL A 213 16.57 -15.02 11.24
C VAL A 213 16.20 -13.88 12.17
N GLY A 214 15.30 -14.12 13.15
CA GLY A 214 14.91 -13.16 14.18
C GLY A 214 14.01 -12.02 13.69
N GLU A 215 14.50 -11.20 12.77
CA GLU A 215 13.81 -10.01 12.26
C GLU A 215 13.93 -9.93 10.74
N VAL A 216 12.83 -9.59 10.06
CA VAL A 216 12.84 -9.33 8.62
C VAL A 216 12.06 -8.05 8.29
N GLY A 217 12.72 -7.14 7.57
CA GLY A 217 12.14 -5.86 7.16
C GLY A 217 11.66 -5.81 5.71
N GLY A 218 10.72 -4.91 5.44
CA GLY A 218 10.30 -4.55 4.07
C GLY A 218 9.30 -5.50 3.42
N LEU A 219 8.69 -6.41 4.19
CA LEU A 219 7.69 -7.35 3.67
C LEU A 219 6.43 -6.61 3.22
N LYS A 220 5.74 -7.17 2.24
CA LYS A 220 4.40 -6.72 1.88
C LYS A 220 3.40 -7.40 2.82
N ALA A 221 2.59 -6.59 3.48
CA ALA A 221 1.45 -7.08 4.24
C ALA A 221 0.17 -6.37 3.79
N LYS A 222 -0.97 -7.03 3.94
CA LYS A 222 -2.28 -6.50 3.57
C LYS A 222 -3.35 -6.98 4.54
N VAL A 223 -4.19 -6.05 5.02
CA VAL A 223 -5.42 -6.42 5.72
C VAL A 223 -6.39 -7.07 4.74
N VAL A 224 -6.76 -8.32 5.01
CA VAL A 224 -7.67 -9.14 4.20
C VAL A 224 -8.97 -9.40 4.96
N PRO A 225 -10.07 -9.72 4.26
CA PRO A 225 -11.27 -10.23 4.92
C PRO A 225 -10.97 -11.50 5.72
N CYS A 226 -11.82 -11.81 6.70
CA CYS A 226 -11.81 -13.12 7.35
C CYS A 226 -11.86 -14.22 6.27
N PRO A 227 -10.96 -15.22 6.28
CA PRO A 227 -11.05 -16.37 5.38
C PRO A 227 -12.45 -17.02 5.48
N ARG A 228 -13.04 -17.39 4.34
CA ARG A 228 -14.44 -17.81 4.26
C ARG A 228 -14.71 -19.07 5.10
N GLU A 229 -13.72 -19.96 5.17
CA GLU A 229 -13.76 -21.20 5.92
C GLU A 229 -13.85 -20.91 7.42
N ILE A 230 -13.07 -19.94 7.90
CA ILE A 230 -13.08 -19.45 9.29
C ILE A 230 -14.38 -18.70 9.59
N GLU A 231 -14.84 -17.85 8.66
CA GLU A 231 -16.07 -17.08 8.83
C GLU A 231 -17.30 -17.97 8.96
N LYS A 232 -17.32 -19.09 8.23
CA LYS A 232 -18.41 -20.07 8.26
C LYS A 232 -18.45 -20.86 9.56
N ASP A 233 -17.30 -21.26 10.09
CA ASP A 233 -17.22 -22.12 11.27
C ASP A 233 -16.05 -21.73 12.19
N TRP A 234 -16.39 -21.21 13.36
CA TRP A 234 -15.44 -20.91 14.44
C TRP A 234 -15.28 -22.13 15.34
N SER A 235 -14.76 -23.22 14.78
CA SER A 235 -14.51 -24.46 15.49
C SER A 235 -13.48 -24.28 16.61
N LYS A 236 -13.33 -25.30 17.47
CA LYS A 236 -12.30 -25.28 18.51
C LYS A 236 -10.89 -25.13 17.92
N GLU A 237 -10.59 -25.82 16.83
CA GLU A 237 -9.30 -25.74 16.14
C GLU A 237 -9.04 -24.33 15.59
N VAL A 238 -10.07 -23.69 15.04
CA VAL A 238 -9.99 -22.30 14.57
C VAL A 238 -9.72 -21.35 15.74
N ILE A 239 -10.39 -21.55 16.88
CA ILE A 239 -10.17 -20.74 18.09
C ILE A 239 -8.77 -20.99 18.66
N ASP A 240 -8.29 -22.22 18.71
CA ASP A 240 -6.94 -22.53 19.19
C ASP A 240 -5.86 -21.93 18.25
N THR A 241 -6.16 -21.84 16.95
CA THR A 241 -5.24 -21.27 15.95
C THR A 241 -5.27 -19.75 15.89
N TYR A 242 -6.45 -19.13 15.84
CA TYR A 242 -6.62 -17.68 15.58
C TYR A 242 -7.22 -16.90 16.75
N GLY A 243 -7.49 -17.56 17.87
CA GLY A 243 -8.17 -16.96 19.02
C GLY A 243 -9.70 -16.86 18.86
N PRO A 244 -10.41 -16.52 19.94
CA PRO A 244 -11.87 -16.41 19.97
C PRO A 244 -12.44 -15.43 18.95
N LYS A 245 -13.67 -15.66 18.48
CA LYS A 245 -14.29 -14.80 17.46
C LYS A 245 -14.45 -13.36 17.92
N GLU A 246 -14.96 -13.16 19.13
CA GLU A 246 -15.23 -11.84 19.67
C GLU A 246 -13.95 -11.19 20.17
N THR A 247 -13.72 -9.93 19.77
CA THR A 247 -12.57 -9.11 20.19
C THR A 247 -13.08 -7.79 20.73
N ILE A 248 -12.34 -7.21 21.67
CA ILE A 248 -12.63 -5.85 22.13
C ILE A 248 -12.12 -4.82 21.12
N ASN A 249 -12.79 -3.68 21.06
CA ASN A 249 -12.28 -2.52 20.32
C ASN A 249 -11.30 -1.78 21.23
N ILE A 250 -10.01 -1.95 20.98
CA ILE A 250 -8.98 -1.11 21.58
C ILE A 250 -8.87 0.16 20.72
N SER A 251 -9.05 1.32 21.35
CA SER A 251 -9.07 2.64 20.71
C SER A 251 -7.69 3.15 20.35
#